data_AF-A0A955Z3F7-F1
#
_entry.id   AF-A0A955Z3F7-F1
#
_cell.length_a   1.000
_cell.length_b   1.000
_cell.length_c   1.000
_cell.angle_alpha   90.00
_cell.angle_beta   90.00
_cell.angle_gamma   90.00
#
_symmetry.space_group_name_H-M   'P 1'
#
loop_
_entity.id
_entity.type
_entity.pdbx_description
1 polymer ?
#
loop_
_entity_poly.entity_id
_entity_poly.type
_entity_poly.pdbx_seq_one_letter_code
_entity_poly.pdbx_strand_id
1 'polypeptide(L)'
;MPDPPPPPSVRTSASRRVFLDRLRGLAVVVMIEVHVVNALLATDLRSTAWFRALDRLNGLVAPTFLFCAGLSLALVDPRRRGPHTVGAWLFSHARRCAGIALLGYLMHASYLPAALTSGSGRYEALAQLLQADILQIIAVSLLALAVARAATRSARAFTRVTLAMTVTAFAAAPIVRGLDVSRLPIAVRPYISNAVPSQFPLLPWVGYAFAGALVASLAEGPARLLPPRRYV
;
A
#
# COMPACT_ATOMS: atom_id res chain seq x y z
N MET A 1 50.10 30.05 -11.32
CA MET A 1 49.52 29.24 -10.24
C MET A 1 48.21 28.69 -10.80
N PRO A 2 48.06 27.37 -10.98
CA PRO A 2 46.80 26.82 -11.52
C PRO A 2 45.70 26.96 -10.47
N ASP A 3 44.50 27.35 -10.89
CA ASP A 3 43.35 27.53 -10.01
C ASP A 3 43.02 26.22 -9.27
N PRO A 4 42.56 26.31 -8.00
CA PRO A 4 42.13 25.15 -7.25
C PRO A 4 40.92 24.49 -7.94
N PRO A 5 40.83 23.15 -7.93
CA PRO A 5 39.73 22.43 -8.55
C PRO A 5 38.39 22.87 -7.94
N PRO A 6 37.33 23.00 -8.76
CA PRO A 6 36.03 23.42 -8.28
C PRO A 6 35.51 22.46 -7.21
N PRO A 7 34.82 22.97 -6.17
CA PRO A 7 34.30 22.13 -5.10
C PRO A 7 33.32 21.08 -5.66
N PRO A 8 33.24 19.88 -5.06
CA PRO A 8 32.33 18.85 -5.51
C PRO A 8 30.90 19.38 -5.48
N SER A 9 30.23 19.32 -6.63
CA SER A 9 28.82 19.73 -6.73
C SER A 9 27.98 18.93 -5.73
N VAL A 10 27.44 19.61 -4.72
CA VAL A 10 26.48 19.02 -3.80
C VAL A 10 25.27 18.64 -4.63
N ARG A 11 25.12 17.35 -4.93
CA ARG A 11 23.91 16.83 -5.57
C ARG A 11 22.74 17.16 -4.65
N THR A 12 22.00 18.22 -4.96
CA THR A 12 20.78 18.58 -4.24
C THR A 12 19.86 17.37 -4.30
N SER A 13 19.70 16.69 -3.15
CA SER A 13 18.84 15.53 -3.04
C SER A 13 17.47 15.87 -3.62
N ALA A 14 16.91 14.99 -4.44
CA ALA A 14 15.56 15.13 -4.97
C ALA A 14 14.63 15.56 -3.81
N SER A 15 14.00 16.73 -3.93
CA SER A 15 13.24 17.40 -2.87
C SER A 15 12.44 16.40 -2.03
N ARG A 16 12.99 16.04 -0.86
CA ARG A 16 12.35 15.12 0.08
C ARG A 16 11.11 15.83 0.60
N ARG A 17 9.94 15.24 0.37
CA ARG A 17 8.67 15.84 0.81
C ARG A 17 8.48 15.57 2.30
N VAL A 18 9.02 16.47 3.12
CA VAL A 18 8.99 16.40 4.59
C VAL A 18 7.58 16.14 5.14
N PHE A 19 6.54 16.66 4.49
CA PHE A 19 5.15 16.39 4.86
C PHE A 19 4.78 14.89 4.81
N LEU A 20 5.22 14.16 3.77
CA LEU A 20 4.93 12.72 3.64
C LEU A 20 5.67 11.89 4.68
N ASP A 21 6.89 12.29 5.00
CA ASP A 21 7.66 11.63 6.04
C ASP A 21 7.03 11.85 7.42
N ARG A 22 6.55 13.07 7.71
CA ARG A 22 5.82 13.39 8.95
C ARG A 22 4.51 12.61 9.05
N LEU A 23 3.72 12.57 7.98
CA LEU A 23 2.44 11.86 7.97
C LEU A 23 2.63 10.35 8.16
N ARG A 24 3.64 9.76 7.50
CA ARG A 24 4.01 8.35 7.71
C ARG A 24 4.52 8.10 9.12
N GLY A 25 5.37 8.97 9.65
CA GLY A 25 5.87 8.87 11.02
C GLY A 25 4.74 8.89 12.04
N LEU A 26 3.78 9.81 11.88
CA LEU A 26 2.58 9.86 12.72
C LEU A 26 1.75 8.56 12.58
N ALA A 27 1.53 8.08 11.37
CA ALA A 27 0.80 6.84 11.14
C ALA A 27 1.49 5.62 11.79
N VAL A 28 2.83 5.57 11.82
CA VAL A 28 3.59 4.51 12.53
C VAL A 28 3.39 4.60 14.04
N VAL A 29 3.43 5.79 14.62
CA VAL A 29 3.20 5.97 16.06
C VAL A 29 1.80 5.48 16.45
N VAL A 30 0.77 5.86 15.69
CA VAL A 30 -0.59 5.40 15.95
C VAL A 30 -0.71 3.89 15.71
N MET A 31 -0.09 3.33 14.65
CA MET A 31 -0.06 1.88 14.40
C MET A 31 0.48 1.09 15.61
N ILE A 32 1.60 1.54 16.18
CA ILE A 32 2.17 0.91 17.37
C ILE A 32 1.19 1.00 18.54
N GLU A 33 0.58 2.17 18.76
CA GLU A 33 -0.44 2.35 19.78
C GLU A 33 -1.60 1.38 19.60
N VAL A 34 -2.20 1.28 18.41
CA VAL A 34 -3.31 0.34 18.13
C VAL A 34 -2.95 -1.09 18.54
N HIS A 35 -1.77 -1.57 18.14
CA HIS A 35 -1.36 -2.94 18.43
C HIS A 35 -1.04 -3.16 19.91
N VAL A 36 -0.40 -2.20 20.58
CA VAL A 36 -0.11 -2.29 22.02
C VAL A 36 -1.40 -2.25 22.83
N VAL A 37 -2.30 -1.32 22.54
CA VAL A 37 -3.58 -1.19 23.23
C VAL A 37 -4.44 -2.42 22.98
N ASN A 38 -4.54 -2.91 21.73
CA ASN A 38 -5.33 -4.12 21.44
C ASN A 38 -4.77 -5.38 22.07
N ALA A 39 -3.44 -5.46 22.28
CA ALA A 39 -2.79 -6.59 22.93
C ALA A 39 -2.90 -6.56 24.46
N LEU A 40 -2.81 -5.37 25.08
CA LEU A 40 -2.66 -5.24 26.54
C LEU A 40 -3.92 -4.73 27.25
N LEU A 41 -4.85 -4.07 26.56
CA LEU A 41 -6.04 -3.51 27.18
C LEU A 41 -7.06 -4.59 27.53
N ALA A 42 -7.46 -4.61 28.80
CA ALA A 42 -8.52 -5.46 29.32
C ALA A 42 -9.81 -5.32 28.50
N THR A 43 -10.51 -6.44 28.29
CA THR A 43 -11.71 -6.52 27.46
C THR A 43 -12.84 -5.61 27.96
N ASP A 44 -12.98 -5.45 29.27
CA ASP A 44 -14.06 -4.67 29.89
C ASP A 44 -13.98 -3.17 29.52
N LEU A 45 -12.75 -2.66 29.36
CA LEU A 45 -12.48 -1.27 29.01
C LEU A 45 -12.78 -0.97 27.52
N ARG A 46 -12.92 -2.00 26.68
CA ARG A 46 -13.24 -1.82 25.24
C ARG A 46 -14.68 -1.37 25.01
N SER A 47 -15.54 -1.54 25.99
CA SER A 47 -16.94 -1.10 25.94
C SER A 47 -17.13 0.40 26.25
N THR A 48 -16.07 1.11 26.61
CA THR A 48 -16.14 2.52 27.00
C THR A 48 -16.22 3.46 25.78
N ALA A 49 -16.80 4.65 25.99
CA ALA A 49 -16.95 5.63 24.92
C ALA A 49 -15.61 6.16 24.40
N TRP A 50 -14.62 6.34 25.28
CA TRP A 50 -13.28 6.80 24.89
C TRP A 50 -12.57 5.76 24.01
N PHE A 51 -12.69 4.47 24.33
CA PHE A 51 -12.09 3.40 23.53
C PHE A 51 -12.73 3.32 22.15
N ARG A 52 -14.06 3.46 22.03
CA ARG A 52 -14.72 3.54 20.72
C ARG A 52 -14.28 4.74 19.89
N ALA A 53 -14.00 5.89 20.51
CA ALA A 53 -13.49 7.04 19.80
C ALA A 53 -12.06 6.80 19.29
N LEU A 54 -11.21 6.20 20.12
CA LEU A 54 -9.87 5.78 19.77
C LEU A 54 -9.88 4.72 18.64
N ASP A 55 -10.73 3.70 18.75
CA ASP A 55 -10.84 2.63 17.74
C ASP A 55 -11.23 3.16 16.35
N ARG A 56 -12.07 4.21 16.28
CA ARG A 56 -12.37 4.89 15.01
C ARG A 56 -11.15 5.59 14.42
N LEU A 57 -10.30 6.22 15.25
CA LEU A 57 -9.04 6.82 14.80
C LEU A 57 -8.04 5.75 14.36
N ASN A 58 -8.00 4.63 15.09
CA ASN A 58 -7.15 3.48 14.82
C ASN A 58 -7.50 2.84 13.48
N GLY A 59 -8.79 2.81 13.13
CA GLY A 59 -9.25 2.41 11.79
C GLY A 59 -8.74 3.29 10.63
N LEU A 60 -8.28 4.52 10.91
CA LEU A 60 -7.74 5.44 9.89
C LEU A 60 -6.23 5.29 9.65
N VAL A 61 -5.54 4.45 10.44
CA VAL A 61 -4.11 4.18 10.26
C VAL A 61 -3.82 3.50 8.93
N ALA A 62 -4.50 2.37 8.68
CA ALA A 62 -4.32 1.59 7.45
C ALA A 62 -4.66 2.39 6.16
N PRO A 63 -5.79 3.13 6.07
CA PRO A 63 -6.08 3.99 4.93
C PRO A 63 -5.01 5.07 4.71
N THR A 64 -4.49 5.66 5.80
CA THR A 64 -3.44 6.68 5.72
C THR A 64 -2.15 6.13 5.12
N PHE A 65 -1.71 4.93 5.53
CA PHE A 65 -0.54 4.27 4.95
C PHE A 65 -0.72 3.98 3.47
N LEU A 66 -1.85 3.37 3.09
CA LEU A 66 -2.18 3.05 1.70
C LEU A 66 -2.19 4.32 0.84
N PHE A 67 -2.86 5.37 1.31
CA PHE A 67 -2.89 6.67 0.65
C PHE A 67 -1.49 7.26 0.46
N CYS A 68 -0.66 7.30 1.51
CA CYS A 68 0.70 7.80 1.42
C CYS A 68 1.59 6.98 0.48
N ALA A 69 1.40 5.67 0.45
CA ALA A 69 2.12 4.75 -0.42
C ALA A 69 1.78 5.01 -1.90
N GLY A 70 0.49 5.08 -2.23
CA GLY A 70 0.00 5.37 -3.58
C GLY A 70 0.39 6.77 -4.06
N LEU A 71 0.24 7.79 -3.21
CA LEU A 71 0.67 9.16 -3.50
C LEU A 71 2.17 9.20 -3.83
N SER A 72 3.01 8.53 -3.03
CA SER A 72 4.46 8.54 -3.26
C SER A 72 4.88 7.84 -4.54
N LEU A 73 4.21 6.73 -4.90
CA LEU A 73 4.49 6.03 -6.15
C LEU A 73 4.10 6.89 -7.36
N ALA A 74 2.97 7.58 -7.31
CA ALA A 74 2.49 8.43 -8.40
C ALA A 74 3.44 9.59 -8.74
N LEU A 75 4.18 10.11 -7.75
CA LEU A 75 5.20 11.15 -7.94
C LEU A 75 6.46 10.66 -8.65
N VAL A 76 6.62 9.34 -8.79
CA VAL A 76 7.76 8.75 -9.50
C VAL A 76 7.41 8.57 -10.97
N ASP A 77 8.19 9.21 -11.84
CA ASP A 77 8.14 8.95 -13.28
C ASP A 77 9.37 8.13 -13.70
N PRO A 78 9.22 6.82 -14.02
CA PRO A 78 10.35 6.02 -14.49
C PRO A 78 10.94 6.54 -15.80
N ARG A 79 10.14 7.19 -16.66
CA ARG A 79 10.58 7.64 -17.99
C ARG A 79 11.56 8.79 -17.94
N ARG A 80 11.67 9.51 -16.82
CA ARG A 80 12.68 10.56 -16.61
C ARG A 80 14.11 10.04 -16.70
N ARG A 81 14.32 8.73 -16.50
CA ARG A 81 15.63 8.07 -16.64
C ARG A 81 15.86 7.46 -18.03
N GLY A 82 14.88 7.56 -18.94
CA GLY A 82 14.91 7.01 -20.30
C GLY A 82 13.82 5.94 -20.53
N PRO A 83 13.37 5.73 -21.78
CA PRO A 83 12.24 4.85 -22.09
C PRO A 83 12.51 3.37 -21.83
N HIS A 84 13.75 2.90 -22.00
CA HIS A 84 14.14 1.51 -21.72
C HIS A 84 14.14 1.16 -20.23
N THR A 85 14.00 2.16 -19.34
CA THR A 85 14.08 1.95 -17.89
C THR A 85 12.76 1.53 -17.25
N VAL A 86 11.63 1.60 -17.96
CA VAL A 86 10.30 1.29 -17.41
C VAL A 86 10.19 -0.19 -17.00
N GLY A 87 10.69 -1.11 -17.83
CA GLY A 87 10.67 -2.54 -17.53
C GLY A 87 11.51 -2.89 -16.29
N ALA A 88 12.75 -2.38 -16.22
CA ALA A 88 13.62 -2.57 -15.06
C ALA A 88 13.06 -1.94 -13.78
N TRP A 89 12.42 -0.76 -13.90
CA TRP A 89 11.74 -0.10 -12.79
C TRP A 89 10.55 -0.93 -12.29
N LEU A 90 9.72 -1.45 -13.20
CA LEU A 90 8.55 -2.28 -12.86
C LEU A 90 8.98 -3.59 -12.21
N PHE A 91 10.01 -4.26 -12.75
CA PHE A 91 10.57 -5.48 -12.14
C PHE A 91 11.12 -5.22 -10.74
N SER A 92 11.86 -4.12 -10.55
CA SER A 92 12.37 -3.71 -9.24
C SER A 92 11.24 -3.43 -8.24
N HIS A 93 10.15 -2.78 -8.68
CA HIS A 93 8.96 -2.56 -7.86
C HIS A 93 8.22 -3.86 -7.56
N ALA A 94 8.05 -4.74 -8.54
CA ALA A 94 7.42 -6.05 -8.36
C ALA A 94 8.20 -6.91 -7.37
N ARG A 95 9.53 -6.95 -7.46
CA ARG A 95 10.39 -7.65 -6.49
C ARG A 95 10.24 -7.10 -5.07
N ARG A 96 10.15 -5.77 -4.92
CA ARG A 96 9.90 -5.14 -3.61
C ARG A 96 8.51 -5.49 -3.07
N CYS A 97 7.48 -5.46 -3.92
CA CYS A 97 6.12 -5.84 -3.54
C CYS A 97 6.04 -7.32 -3.14
N ALA A 98 6.72 -8.20 -3.88
CA ALA A 98 6.85 -9.61 -3.52
C ALA A 98 7.55 -9.79 -2.17
N GLY A 99 8.61 -9.03 -1.89
CA GLY A 99 9.26 -9.02 -0.57
C GLY A 99 8.33 -8.57 0.56
N ILE A 100 7.53 -7.52 0.34
CA ILE A 100 6.53 -7.04 1.32
C ILE A 100 5.45 -8.10 1.56
N ALA A 101 4.92 -8.71 0.49
CA ALA A 101 3.91 -9.76 0.60
C ALA A 101 4.47 -11.00 1.32
N LEU A 102 5.71 -11.40 1.00
CA LEU A 102 6.41 -12.49 1.67
C LEU A 102 6.57 -12.21 3.17
N LEU A 103 7.01 -11.01 3.55
CA LEU A 103 7.11 -10.61 4.95
C LEU A 103 5.75 -10.69 5.66
N GLY A 104 4.66 -10.28 4.98
CA GLY A 104 3.30 -10.43 5.50
C GLY A 104 2.93 -11.87 5.82
N TYR A 105 3.19 -12.81 4.91
CA TYR A 105 2.91 -14.23 5.17
C TYR A 105 3.86 -14.85 6.20
N LEU A 106 5.12 -14.38 6.27
CA LEU A 106 6.07 -14.85 7.29
C LEU A 106 5.65 -14.46 8.71
N MET A 107 4.82 -13.43 8.90
CA MET A 107 4.25 -13.13 10.23
C MET A 107 3.32 -14.24 10.74
N HIS A 108 2.76 -15.05 9.83
CA HIS A 108 1.92 -16.21 10.16
C HIS A 108 2.68 -17.53 10.13
N ALA A 109 4.01 -17.49 10.04
CA ALA A 109 4.84 -18.70 9.96
C ALA A 109 4.68 -19.63 11.19
N SER A 110 4.18 -19.13 12.32
CA SER A 110 3.84 -19.94 13.49
C SER A 110 2.79 -21.03 13.19
N TYR A 111 1.92 -20.82 12.19
CA TYR A 111 0.92 -21.81 11.77
C TYR A 111 1.47 -22.84 10.76
N LEU A 112 2.70 -22.65 10.26
CA LEU A 112 3.30 -23.53 9.25
C LEU A 112 3.42 -24.99 9.72
N PRO A 113 3.88 -25.31 10.95
CA PRO A 113 3.95 -26.70 11.41
C PRO A 113 2.57 -27.39 11.39
N ALA A 114 1.53 -26.69 11.85
CA ALA A 114 0.16 -27.21 11.87
C ALA A 114 -0.45 -27.32 10.45
N ALA A 115 0.01 -26.51 9.50
CA ALA A 115 -0.39 -26.61 8.10
C ALA A 115 0.27 -27.79 7.36
N LEU A 116 1.44 -28.24 7.84
CA LEU A 116 2.18 -29.37 7.26
C LEU A 116 1.80 -30.72 7.88
N THR A 117 1.14 -30.75 9.03
CA THR A 117 0.65 -31.98 9.63
C THR A 117 -0.65 -32.46 8.98
N SER A 118 -0.73 -33.76 8.74
CA SER A 118 -1.97 -34.40 8.27
C SER A 118 -2.93 -34.55 9.44
N GLY A 119 -4.04 -33.79 9.44
CA GLY A 119 -5.06 -33.85 10.49
C GLY A 119 -6.23 -32.90 10.23
N SER A 120 -7.23 -32.96 11.11
CA SER A 120 -8.45 -32.12 11.04
C SER A 120 -8.14 -30.62 11.11
N GLY A 121 -7.10 -30.21 11.83
CA GLY A 121 -6.68 -28.81 11.97
C GLY A 121 -5.89 -28.23 10.79
N ARG A 122 -5.52 -29.04 9.78
CA ARG A 122 -4.71 -28.58 8.63
C ARG A 122 -5.37 -27.44 7.86
N TYR A 123 -6.68 -27.55 7.65
CA TYR A 123 -7.44 -26.57 6.89
C TYR A 123 -7.47 -25.21 7.61
N GLU A 124 -7.69 -25.21 8.92
CA GLU A 124 -7.71 -24.00 9.75
C GLU A 124 -6.32 -23.36 9.80
N ALA A 125 -5.27 -24.16 9.98
CA ALA A 125 -3.89 -23.68 9.95
C ALA A 125 -3.51 -23.06 8.59
N LEU A 126 -3.95 -23.66 7.48
CA LEU A 126 -3.76 -23.08 6.15
C LEU A 126 -4.54 -21.76 5.96
N ALA A 127 -5.75 -21.66 6.53
CA ALA A 127 -6.53 -20.43 6.47
C ALA A 127 -5.84 -19.29 7.23
N GLN A 128 -5.25 -19.57 8.40
CA GLN A 128 -4.46 -18.61 9.18
C GLN A 128 -3.15 -18.24 8.46
N LEU A 129 -2.43 -19.23 7.93
CA LEU A 129 -1.17 -19.02 7.23
C LEU A 129 -1.33 -18.17 5.96
N LEU A 130 -2.46 -18.35 5.25
CA LEU A 130 -2.77 -17.65 4.00
C LEU A 130 -3.66 -16.41 4.20
N GLN A 131 -3.85 -15.98 5.44
CA GLN A 131 -4.57 -14.75 5.75
C GLN A 131 -3.93 -13.55 5.03
N ALA A 132 -4.78 -12.68 4.49
CA ALA A 132 -4.36 -11.40 3.93
C ALA A 132 -4.40 -10.33 5.03
N ASP A 133 -3.24 -9.71 5.29
CA ASP A 133 -3.13 -8.51 6.12
C ASP A 133 -2.79 -7.28 5.29
N ILE A 134 -2.63 -6.16 5.98
CA ILE A 134 -2.34 -4.88 5.38
C ILE A 134 -1.06 -4.89 4.51
N LEU A 135 -0.05 -5.70 4.82
CA LEU A 135 1.18 -5.79 4.02
C LEU A 135 0.89 -6.34 2.61
N GLN A 136 0.11 -7.40 2.51
CA GLN A 136 -0.30 -8.00 1.24
C GLN A 136 -1.15 -7.01 0.44
N ILE A 137 -2.07 -6.31 1.09
CA ILE A 137 -2.90 -5.29 0.43
C ILE A 137 -2.06 -4.11 -0.06
N ILE A 138 -1.07 -3.65 0.70
CA ILE A 138 -0.09 -2.63 0.26
C ILE A 138 0.67 -3.12 -0.98
N ALA A 139 1.19 -4.36 -0.95
CA ALA A 139 1.94 -4.93 -2.05
C ALA A 139 1.11 -5.01 -3.34
N VAL A 140 -0.12 -5.52 -3.26
CA VAL A 140 -1.04 -5.60 -4.41
C VAL A 140 -1.41 -4.21 -4.92
N SER A 141 -1.72 -3.27 -4.03
CA SER A 141 -2.05 -1.88 -4.39
C SER A 141 -0.91 -1.20 -5.15
N LEU A 142 0.32 -1.30 -4.63
CA LEU A 142 1.49 -0.69 -5.23
C LEU A 142 1.86 -1.33 -6.56
N LEU A 143 1.72 -2.66 -6.67
CA LEU A 143 1.96 -3.36 -7.93
C LEU A 143 0.94 -2.93 -8.99
N ALA A 144 -0.35 -2.87 -8.65
CA ALA A 144 -1.40 -2.40 -9.55
C ALA A 144 -1.14 -0.96 -10.03
N LEU A 145 -0.75 -0.06 -9.13
CA LEU A 145 -0.38 1.30 -9.48
C LEU A 145 0.91 1.38 -10.33
N ALA A 146 1.91 0.54 -10.04
CA ALA A 146 3.13 0.48 -10.83
C ALA A 146 2.84 0.03 -12.27
N VAL A 147 1.99 -0.99 -12.44
CA VAL A 147 1.52 -1.46 -13.74
C VAL A 147 0.74 -0.35 -14.45
N ALA A 148 -0.20 0.32 -13.76
CA ALA A 148 -0.94 1.44 -14.34
C ALA A 148 -0.01 2.58 -14.80
N ARG A 149 1.02 2.91 -14.01
CA ARG A 149 2.01 3.94 -14.35
C ARG A 149 2.92 3.55 -15.51
N ALA A 150 3.26 2.27 -15.61
CA ALA A 150 4.02 1.71 -16.73
C ALA A 150 3.19 1.67 -18.01
N ALA A 151 1.89 1.32 -17.93
CA ALA A 151 0.98 1.25 -19.07
C ALA A 151 0.58 2.63 -19.61
N THR A 152 0.49 3.64 -18.75
CA THR A 152 0.09 5.00 -19.14
C THR A 152 1.29 5.86 -19.53
N ARG A 153 1.23 6.49 -20.71
CA ARG A 153 2.30 7.37 -21.23
C ARG A 153 2.09 8.86 -20.93
N SER A 154 0.87 9.28 -20.65
CA SER A 154 0.54 10.69 -20.37
C SER A 154 -0.02 10.87 -18.96
N ALA A 155 0.22 12.04 -18.35
CA ALA A 155 -0.30 12.40 -17.03
C ALA A 155 -1.84 12.33 -17.00
N ARG A 156 -2.51 12.77 -18.08
CA ARG A 156 -3.97 12.69 -18.22
C ARG A 156 -4.47 11.24 -18.28
N ALA A 157 -3.77 10.36 -18.99
CA ALA A 157 -4.13 8.94 -19.03
C ALA A 157 -3.97 8.31 -17.64
N PHE A 158 -2.86 8.59 -16.94
CA PHE A 158 -2.65 8.10 -15.59
C PHE A 158 -3.73 8.58 -14.62
N THR A 159 -4.09 9.88 -14.66
CA THR A 159 -5.17 10.46 -13.84
C THR A 159 -6.52 9.78 -14.10
N ARG A 160 -6.88 9.53 -15.37
CA ARG A 160 -8.14 8.84 -15.72
C ARG A 160 -8.15 7.39 -15.20
N VAL A 161 -7.03 6.69 -15.34
CA VAL A 161 -6.90 5.31 -14.86
C VAL A 161 -6.98 5.25 -13.34
N THR A 162 -6.26 6.10 -12.61
CA THR A 162 -6.30 6.13 -11.14
C THR A 162 -7.67 6.55 -10.62
N LEU A 163 -8.35 7.49 -11.30
CA LEU A 163 -9.75 7.84 -11.00
C LEU A 163 -10.67 6.64 -11.16
N ALA A 164 -10.61 5.96 -12.32
CA ALA A 164 -11.42 4.77 -12.58
C ALA A 164 -11.14 3.66 -11.55
N MET A 165 -9.87 3.37 -11.25
CA MET A 165 -9.48 2.38 -10.24
C MET A 165 -10.03 2.75 -8.85
N THR A 166 -9.97 4.03 -8.46
CA THR A 166 -10.47 4.53 -7.17
C THR A 166 -11.99 4.36 -7.07
N VAL A 167 -12.73 4.85 -8.08
CA VAL A 167 -14.19 4.76 -8.12
C VAL A 167 -14.63 3.30 -8.12
N THR A 168 -14.03 2.46 -8.97
CA THR A 168 -14.34 1.03 -9.04
C THR A 168 -14.06 0.33 -7.70
N ALA A 169 -12.94 0.63 -7.03
CA ALA A 169 -12.60 -0.02 -5.77
C ALA A 169 -13.64 0.27 -4.67
N PHE A 170 -14.14 1.50 -4.56
CA PHE A 170 -15.16 1.86 -3.57
C PHE A 170 -16.57 1.41 -3.98
N ALA A 171 -16.93 1.53 -5.26
CA ALA A 171 -18.23 1.14 -5.77
C ALA A 171 -18.46 -0.38 -5.77
N ALA A 172 -17.41 -1.17 -6.07
CA ALA A 172 -17.49 -2.63 -6.06
C ALA A 172 -17.43 -3.21 -4.64
N ALA A 173 -16.93 -2.48 -3.65
CA ALA A 173 -16.80 -2.97 -2.28
C ALA A 173 -18.09 -3.54 -1.65
N PRO A 174 -19.27 -2.88 -1.69
CA PRO A 174 -20.51 -3.46 -1.16
C PRO A 174 -20.95 -4.72 -1.90
N ILE A 175 -20.72 -4.79 -3.21
CA ILE A 175 -21.10 -5.94 -4.05
C ILE A 175 -20.24 -7.16 -3.68
N VAL A 176 -18.92 -6.96 -3.62
CA VAL A 176 -17.95 -8.03 -3.38
C VAL A 176 -18.07 -8.60 -1.96
N ARG A 177 -18.43 -7.77 -0.97
CA ARG A 177 -18.67 -8.24 0.41
C ARG A 177 -19.84 -9.21 0.54
N GLY A 178 -20.82 -9.15 -0.35
CA GLY A 178 -21.98 -10.04 -0.33
C GLY A 178 -21.78 -11.38 -1.06
N LEU A 179 -20.61 -11.60 -1.66
CA LEU A 179 -20.34 -12.82 -2.43
C LEU A 179 -20.02 -14.00 -1.51
N ASP A 180 -20.57 -15.16 -1.84
CA ASP A 180 -20.16 -16.42 -1.22
C ASP A 180 -18.76 -16.83 -1.72
N VAL A 181 -17.79 -16.82 -0.82
CA VAL A 181 -16.40 -17.18 -1.08
C VAL A 181 -16.08 -18.64 -0.80
N SER A 182 -17.06 -19.44 -0.36
CA SER A 182 -16.86 -20.83 0.08
C SER A 182 -16.35 -21.76 -1.02
N ARG A 183 -16.61 -21.41 -2.29
CA ARG A 183 -16.16 -22.18 -3.47
C ARG A 183 -14.79 -21.75 -4.00
N LEU A 184 -14.24 -20.63 -3.51
CA LEU A 184 -12.96 -20.11 -4.00
C LEU A 184 -11.78 -20.86 -3.36
N PRO A 185 -10.58 -20.83 -3.98
CA PRO A 185 -9.38 -21.35 -3.35
C PRO A 185 -9.08 -20.65 -2.02
N ILE A 186 -8.61 -21.40 -1.02
CA ILE A 186 -8.36 -20.90 0.34
C ILE A 186 -7.48 -19.63 0.38
N ALA A 187 -6.49 -19.54 -0.52
CA ALA A 187 -5.59 -18.38 -0.61
C ALA A 187 -6.28 -17.10 -1.12
N VAL A 188 -7.41 -17.21 -1.83
CA VAL A 188 -8.09 -16.08 -2.48
C VAL A 188 -9.18 -15.49 -1.59
N ARG A 189 -9.82 -16.32 -0.75
CA ARG A 189 -10.94 -15.89 0.11
C ARG A 189 -10.60 -14.67 0.99
N PRO A 190 -9.43 -14.61 1.64
CA PRO A 190 -9.03 -13.47 2.49
C PRO A 190 -9.02 -12.13 1.75
N TYR A 191 -8.78 -12.13 0.43
CA TYR A 191 -8.75 -10.92 -0.37
C TYR A 191 -10.14 -10.42 -0.78
N ILE A 192 -11.18 -11.21 -0.60
CA ILE A 192 -12.53 -10.89 -1.10
C ILE A 192 -13.49 -10.61 0.05
N SER A 193 -13.42 -11.43 1.11
CA SER A 193 -14.37 -11.37 2.21
C SER A 193 -13.66 -11.47 3.56
N ASN A 194 -14.25 -10.82 4.55
CA ASN A 194 -13.89 -10.92 5.96
C ASN A 194 -14.66 -12.04 6.69
N ALA A 195 -15.40 -12.88 5.96
CA ALA A 195 -16.03 -14.09 6.51
C ALA A 195 -15.02 -15.20 6.84
N VAL A 196 -13.78 -15.06 6.37
CA VAL A 196 -12.63 -15.91 6.72
C VAL A 196 -11.65 -15.08 7.59
N PRO A 197 -10.65 -15.71 8.26
CA PRO A 197 -9.63 -14.98 9.01
C PRO A 197 -8.88 -13.99 8.10
N SER A 198 -9.34 -12.74 8.07
CA SER A 198 -8.72 -11.60 7.39
C SER A 198 -9.42 -10.32 7.78
N GLN A 199 -8.64 -9.37 8.29
CA GLN A 199 -9.14 -8.04 8.66
C GLN A 199 -9.18 -7.08 7.47
N PHE A 200 -8.41 -7.36 6.41
CA PHE A 200 -8.16 -6.45 5.31
C PHE A 200 -8.48 -7.11 3.97
N PRO A 201 -9.77 -7.25 3.59
CA PRO A 201 -10.12 -7.63 2.23
C PRO A 201 -9.53 -6.62 1.24
N LEU A 202 -9.42 -6.98 -0.03
CA LEU A 202 -8.83 -6.10 -1.04
C LEU A 202 -9.69 -4.85 -1.27
N LEU A 203 -11.01 -5.01 -1.28
CA LEU A 203 -11.97 -3.90 -1.37
C LEU A 203 -12.58 -3.61 0.02
N PRO A 204 -12.67 -2.34 0.45
CA PRO A 204 -12.36 -1.12 -0.30
C PRO A 204 -10.88 -0.68 -0.20
N TRP A 205 -10.05 -1.41 0.53
CA TRP A 205 -8.75 -0.95 1.01
C TRP A 205 -7.79 -0.47 -0.09
N VAL A 206 -7.66 -1.19 -1.21
CA VAL A 206 -6.82 -0.75 -2.35
C VAL A 206 -7.24 0.62 -2.91
N GLY A 207 -8.51 0.99 -2.76
CA GLY A 207 -9.06 2.27 -3.17
C GLY A 207 -8.37 3.46 -2.51
N TYR A 208 -7.89 3.33 -1.26
CA TYR A 208 -7.15 4.40 -0.59
C TYR A 208 -5.78 4.66 -1.23
N ALA A 209 -5.09 3.61 -1.67
CA ALA A 209 -3.84 3.77 -2.40
C ALA A 209 -4.08 4.41 -3.77
N PHE A 210 -5.14 4.00 -4.47
CA PHE A 210 -5.52 4.58 -5.75
C PHE A 210 -5.93 6.06 -5.61
N ALA A 211 -6.65 6.41 -4.54
CA ALA A 211 -6.98 7.79 -4.21
C ALA A 211 -5.73 8.63 -3.93
N GLY A 212 -4.74 8.09 -3.22
CA GLY A 212 -3.44 8.73 -3.03
C GLY A 212 -2.75 9.03 -4.37
N ALA A 213 -2.72 8.04 -5.27
CA ALA A 213 -2.15 8.23 -6.60
C ALA A 213 -2.92 9.26 -7.44
N LEU A 214 -4.25 9.26 -7.34
CA LEU A 214 -5.12 10.25 -7.98
C LEU A 214 -4.81 11.67 -7.50
N VAL A 215 -4.75 11.90 -6.18
CA VAL A 215 -4.43 13.21 -5.59
C VAL A 215 -3.06 13.70 -6.07
N ALA A 216 -2.05 12.83 -6.10
CA ALA A 216 -0.73 13.19 -6.64
C ALA A 216 -0.82 13.61 -8.11
N SER A 217 -1.53 12.83 -8.94
CA SER A 217 -1.66 13.11 -10.37
C SER A 217 -2.42 14.42 -10.67
N LEU A 218 -3.42 14.76 -9.85
CA LEU A 218 -4.14 16.03 -9.93
C LEU A 218 -3.26 17.21 -9.48
N ALA A 219 -2.51 17.03 -8.39
CA ALA A 219 -1.65 18.07 -7.82
C ALA A 219 -0.44 18.40 -8.70
N GLU A 220 0.09 17.44 -9.48
CA GLU A 220 1.18 17.72 -10.42
C GLU A 220 0.72 18.53 -11.65
N GLY A 221 -0.57 18.46 -12.00
CA GLY A 221 -1.15 19.12 -13.16
C GLY A 221 -0.53 18.70 -14.50
N PRO A 222 -1.17 19.02 -15.64
CA PRO A 222 -0.60 18.74 -16.97
C PRO A 222 0.66 19.59 -17.30
N ALA A 223 1.04 20.56 -16.46
CA ALA A 223 1.96 21.65 -16.81
C ALA A 223 3.39 21.55 -16.22
N ARG A 224 3.75 20.51 -15.45
CA ARG A 224 5.09 20.38 -14.84
C ARG A 224 5.93 19.23 -15.40
N LEU A 225 5.82 19.01 -16.72
CA LEU A 225 6.81 18.27 -17.51
C LEU A 225 7.91 19.16 -18.08
N LEU A 226 8.04 20.42 -17.63
CA LEU A 226 9.18 21.24 -18.00
C LEU A 226 10.47 20.68 -17.37
N PRO A 227 11.57 20.61 -18.13
CA PRO A 227 12.86 20.12 -17.66
C PRO A 227 13.34 20.94 -16.45
N PRO A 228 14.26 20.39 -15.63
CA PRO A 228 14.85 21.14 -14.53
C PRO A 228 15.37 22.48 -15.08
N ARG A 229 14.92 23.59 -14.49
CA ARG A 229 15.52 24.90 -14.72
C ARG A 229 17.02 24.74 -14.50
N ARG A 230 17.79 24.76 -15.59
CA ARG A 230 19.20 25.05 -15.54
C ARG A 230 19.28 26.49 -15.03
N TYR A 231 19.61 26.65 -13.77
CA TYR A 231 20.16 27.92 -13.31
C TYR A 231 21.51 28.02 -14.01
N VAL A 232 21.58 28.98 -14.94
CA VAL A 232 22.83 29.49 -15.51
C VAL A 232 23.59 30.20 -14.38
#